data_AF-A0AAU5Y3U3-F1
#
_entry.id   AF-A0AAU5Y3U3-F1
#
_cell.length_a   1.000
_cell.length_b   1.000
_cell.length_c   1.000
_cell.angle_alpha   90.00
_cell.angle_beta   90.00
_cell.angle_gamma   90.00
#
_symmetry.space_group_name_H-M   'P 1'
#
loop_
_entity.id
_entity.type
_entity.pdbx_description
1 polymer ?
#
loop_
_entity_poly.entity_id
_entity_poly.type
_entity_poly.pdbx_seq_one_letter_code
_entity_poly.pdbx_strand_id
1 'polypeptide(L)' 'MTDQLSDADLRLMIDAYHGGTPKWRIGEQWSISESTVKRLLQANDPEYPYRPPRVSQLRRPRRRG' A
#
# COMPACT_ATOMS: atom_id res chain seq x y z
N MET A 1 8.59 21.20 6.73
CA MET A 1 9.10 19.90 7.18
C MET A 1 8.74 18.91 6.08
N THR A 2 9.73 18.48 5.31
CA THR A 2 9.52 17.61 4.16
C THR A 2 9.17 16.22 4.65
N ASP A 3 7.92 15.87 4.39
CA ASP A 3 7.17 14.64 4.66
C ASP A 3 7.76 13.40 3.93
N GLN A 4 9.08 13.30 3.85
CA GLN A 4 9.78 12.29 3.08
C GLN A 4 10.40 11.29 4.05
N LEU A 5 9.75 10.13 4.20
CA LEU A 5 10.45 8.93 4.64
C LEU A 5 11.75 8.83 3.85
N SER A 6 12.88 8.63 4.53
CA SER A 6 14.14 8.41 3.85
C SER A 6 14.09 7.10 3.06
N ASP A 7 14.88 6.96 1.99
CA ASP A 7 15.05 5.68 1.30
C ASP A 7 15.50 4.55 2.26
N ALA A 8 16.23 4.92 3.32
CA ALA A 8 16.60 4.01 4.40
C ALA A 8 15.36 3.54 5.18
N ASP A 9 14.45 4.44 5.52
CA ASP A 9 13.21 4.12 6.24
C ASP A 9 12.29 3.26 5.38
N LEU A 10 12.20 3.54 4.07
CA LEU A 10 11.42 2.75 3.12
C LEU A 10 11.94 1.31 3.04
N ARG A 11 13.25 1.12 3.00
CA ARG A 11 13.86 -0.21 3.02
C ARG A 11 13.55 -0.96 4.31
N LEU A 12 13.67 -0.31 5.47
CA LEU A 12 13.33 -0.91 6.76
C LEU A 12 11.84 -1.27 6.85
N MET A 13 10.97 -0.42 6.30
CA MET A 13 9.53 -0.65 6.24
C MET A 13 9.18 -1.87 5.37
N ILE A 14 9.81 -1.99 4.20
CA ILE A 14 9.62 -3.13 3.27
C ILE A 14 10.16 -4.42 3.91
N ASP A 15 11.34 -4.37 4.52
CA ASP A 15 11.95 -5.51 5.22
C ASP A 15 11.05 -6.01 6.37
N ALA A 16 10.50 -5.09 7.18
CA ALA A 16 9.56 -5.42 8.24
C ALA A 16 8.29 -6.09 7.70
N TYR A 17 7.78 -5.64 6.54
CA TYR A 17 6.61 -6.25 5.89
C TYR A 17 6.90 -7.68 5.43
N HIS A 18 8.05 -7.91 4.78
CA HIS A 18 8.49 -9.24 4.38
C HIS A 18 8.80 -10.17 5.55
N GLY A 19 9.25 -9.60 6.68
CA GLY A 19 9.41 -10.30 7.97
C GLY A 19 8.09 -10.71 8.65
N GLY A 20 6.94 -10.41 8.04
CA GLY A 20 5.61 -10.76 8.57
C GLY A 20 5.01 -9.71 9.51
N THR A 21 5.59 -8.52 9.59
CA THR A 21 5.02 -7.44 10.40
C THR A 21 3.74 -6.93 9.75
N PRO A 22 2.62 -6.86 10.49
CA PRO A 22 1.38 -6.37 9.93
C PRO A 22 1.43 -4.87 9.67
N LYS A 23 0.77 -4.43 8.59
CA LYS A 23 0.81 -3.04 8.07
C LYS A 23 0.36 -2.00 9.09
N TRP A 24 -0.59 -2.33 9.97
CA TRP A 24 -1.05 -1.42 11.02
C TRP A 24 0.10 -1.10 12.00
N ARG A 25 0.91 -2.09 12.35
CA ARG A 25 2.05 -1.95 13.27
C ARG A 25 3.19 -1.17 12.63
N ILE A 26 3.41 -1.40 11.33
CA ILE A 26 4.32 -0.59 10.53
C ILE A 26 3.82 0.86 10.52
N GLY A 27 2.53 1.10 10.28
CA GLY A 27 1.96 2.44 10.32
C GLY A 27 2.20 3.18 11.64
N GLU A 28 2.01 2.49 12.76
CA GLU A 28 2.28 3.04 14.10
C GLU A 28 3.75 3.43 14.28
N GLN A 29 4.68 2.57 13.86
CA GLN A 29 6.12 2.78 14.06
C GLN A 29 6.66 4.03 13.33
N TRP A 30 6.13 4.34 12.15
CA TRP A 30 6.50 5.54 11.38
C TRP A 30 5.46 6.67 11.49
N SER A 31 4.47 6.56 12.38
CA SER A 31 3.37 7.53 12.52
C SER A 31 2.65 7.86 11.21
N ILE A 32 2.44 6.86 10.36
CA ILE A 32 1.74 6.97 9.08
C ILE A 32 0.51 6.06 9.04
N SER A 33 -0.48 6.45 8.24
CA SER A 33 -1.69 5.62 8.08
C SER A 33 -1.38 4.30 7.38
N GLU A 34 -2.15 3.25 7.67
CA GLU A 34 -2.05 1.96 6.96
C GLU A 34 -2.24 2.13 5.44
N SER A 35 -3.08 3.08 5.03
CA SER A 35 -3.28 3.42 3.62
C SER A 35 -2.02 4.01 2.98
N THR A 36 -1.25 4.80 3.74
CA THR A 36 0.05 5.32 3.32
C THR A 36 1.06 4.18 3.18
N VAL A 37 1.17 3.30 4.19
CA VAL A 37 2.04 2.10 4.13
C VAL A 37 1.74 1.28 2.88
N LYS A 38 0.45 1.02 2.60
CA LYS A 38 0.03 0.28 1.40
C LYS A 38 0.48 0.95 0.10
N ARG A 39 0.37 2.29 -0.01
CA ARG A 39 0.81 3.03 -1.20
C ARG A 39 2.33 2.97 -1.36
N LEU A 40 3.07 3.09 -0.26
CA LEU A 40 4.53 3.02 -0.26
C LEU A 40 5.03 1.64 -0.67
N LEU A 41 4.43 0.56 -0.14
CA LEU A 41 4.72 -0.81 -0.56
C LEU A 41 4.39 -1.00 -2.04
N GLN A 42 3.22 -0.56 -2.51
CA GLN A 42 2.84 -0.68 -3.91
C GLN A 42 3.77 0.08 -4.88
N ALA A 43 4.37 1.19 -4.44
CA ALA A 43 5.25 2.01 -5.26
C ALA A 43 6.73 1.55 -5.25
N ASN A 44 7.18 0.93 -4.17
CA ASN A 44 8.61 0.64 -3.94
C ASN A 44 8.94 -0.85 -3.82
N ASP A 45 7.95 -1.72 -3.57
CA ASP A 45 8.13 -3.17 -3.47
C ASP A 45 7.53 -3.86 -4.71
N PRO A 46 8.37 -4.37 -5.63
CA PRO A 46 7.90 -5.05 -6.84
C PRO A 46 7.26 -6.41 -6.54
N GLU A 47 7.57 -7.02 -5.39
CA GLU A 47 6.97 -8.27 -4.95
C GLU A 47 5.65 -8.06 -4.20
N TYR A 48 5.33 -6.81 -3.88
CA TYR A 48 4.06 -6.49 -3.23
C TYR A 48 2.93 -6.93 -4.16
N PRO A 49 2.06 -7.86 -3.72
CA PRO A 49 1.04 -8.42 -4.59
C PRO A 49 0.14 -7.28 -5.07
N TYR A 50 0.31 -6.90 -6.33
CA TYR A 50 -0.56 -5.95 -7.00
C TYR A 50 -1.94 -6.59 -7.04
N ARG A 51 -2.77 -6.25 -6.06
CA ARG A 51 -4.19 -6.51 -6.12
C ARG A 51 -4.77 -5.33 -6.88
N PRO A 52 -5.09 -5.46 -8.19
CA PRO A 52 -5.81 -4.40 -8.87
C PRO A 52 -7.03 -4.07 -8.00
N PRO A 53 -7.42 -2.78 -7.92
CA PRO A 53 -8.69 -2.46 -7.31
C PRO A 53 -9.72 -3.41 -7.93
N ARG A 54 -10.52 -4.09 -7.10
CA ARG A 54 -11.75 -4.71 -7.58
C ARG A 54 -12.60 -3.56 -8.06
N VAL A 55 -12.35 -3.11 -9.28
CA VAL A 55 -13.29 -2.30 -10.04
C VAL A 55 -14.43 -3.27 -10.22
N SER A 56 -15.38 -3.24 -9.28
CA SER A 56 -16.68 -3.88 -9.42
C SER A 56 -17.12 -3.56 -10.82
N GLN A 57 -17.14 -4.61 -11.66
CA GLN A 57 -17.32 -4.52 -13.09
C GLN A 57 -18.39 -3.48 -13.37
N LEU A 58 -17.92 -2.43 -14.05
CA LEU A 58 -18.67 -1.28 -14.54
C LEU A 58 -20.08 -1.75 -14.91
N ARG A 59 -21.08 -1.20 -14.22
CA ARG A 59 -22.51 -1.48 -14.40
C ARG A 59 -22.80 -1.71 -15.89
N ARG A 60 -23.22 -2.93 -16.24
CA ARG A 60 -23.77 -3.25 -17.57
C ARG A 60 -24.80 -2.17 -17.93
N PRO A 61 -24.75 -1.56 -19.14
CA PRO A 61 -25.78 -0.64 -19.57
C PRO A 61 -27.10 -1.40 -19.65
N ARG A 62 -28.15 -0.91 -18.97
CA ARG A 62 -29.53 -1.37 -19.19
C ARG A 62 -29.92 -0.99 -20.62
N ARG A 63 -29.79 -1.92 -21.57
CA ARG A 63 -30.46 -1.82 -22.86
C ARG A 63 -31.96 -1.95 -22.61
N ARG A 64 -32.68 -0.83 -22.72
CA ARG A 64 -34.14 -0.78 -22.82
C ARG A 64 -34.46 -1.08 -24.29
N GLY A 65 -35.03 -2.25 -24.54
CA GLY A 65 -35.72 -2.60 -25.78
C GLY A 65 -37.21 -2.68 -25.48
#